data_AF-A0A2E0Y312-F1
#
_entry.id   AF-A0A2E0Y312-F1
#
_cell.length_a   1.000
_cell.length_b   1.000
_cell.length_c   1.000
_cell.angle_alpha   90.00
_cell.angle_beta   90.00
_cell.angle_gamma   90.00
#
_symmetry.space_group_name_H-M   'P 1'
#
loop_
_entity.id
_entity.type
_entity.pdbx_description
1 polymer ?
#
loop_
_entity_poly.entity_id
_entity_poly.type
_entity_poly.pdbx_seq_one_letter_code
_entity_poly.pdbx_strand_id
1 'polypeptide(L)'
;MNIPVATFASLALMAGTGLASSADGDLEFQAVQWTQESGGNGHWYVWVELAEGYSWSACRTAAENMGGHLVVAPDVSERTWCRNTFPESFAIGLYQDTNAFDYSEPAGGWRWVDGTPVTNDMWCIGEPDDGGGQDCAAGFYAVPNACVATGFCNQSFPAMLVEFSEDCNDDGIVDYGQILDGSLADVDGNGIPDLCEQTLDMGACCLGGTCVVTTAAHCFDAQGSYAGDGITCDSAACPTACQGDIDGDGQIGVTDILIMIDRWGACL
;
A
#
# COMPACT_ATOMS: atom_id res chain seq x y z
N MET A 1 -29.82 4.53 1.20
CA MET A 1 -29.46 3.20 1.75
C MET A 1 -28.13 3.44 2.44
N ASN A 2 -28.05 3.28 3.76
CA ASN A 2 -26.82 3.61 4.51
C ASN A 2 -25.73 2.60 4.11
N ILE A 3 -24.67 3.09 3.47
CA ILE A 3 -23.44 2.35 3.25
C ILE A 3 -22.61 2.51 4.53
N PRO A 4 -22.12 1.42 5.16
CA PRO A 4 -21.25 1.54 6.32
C PRO A 4 -19.94 2.22 5.91
N VAL A 5 -19.56 3.28 6.61
CA VAL A 5 -18.27 3.98 6.48
C VAL A 5 -17.44 3.59 7.71
N ALA A 6 -16.27 2.98 7.50
CA ALA A 6 -15.33 2.67 8.57
C ALA A 6 -14.28 3.80 8.68
N THR A 7 -13.89 4.13 9.91
CA THR A 7 -12.92 5.19 10.26
C THR A 7 -11.63 4.56 10.75
N PHE A 8 -10.48 5.05 10.28
CA PHE A 8 -9.15 4.66 10.77
C PHE A 8 -8.33 5.84 11.26
N ALA A 9 -7.37 5.53 12.13
CA ALA A 9 -6.28 6.42 12.52
C ALA A 9 -5.06 6.23 11.60
N SER A 10 -4.62 7.35 11.04
CA SER A 10 -3.36 7.66 10.34
C SER A 10 -2.46 6.52 9.83
N LEU A 11 -2.52 6.24 8.52
CA LEU A 11 -1.31 6.02 7.72
C LEU A 11 -0.87 7.41 7.20
N ALA A 12 0.24 7.93 7.73
CA ALA A 12 0.75 9.25 7.36
C ALA A 12 1.34 9.25 5.95
N LEU A 13 0.48 9.24 4.92
CA LEU A 13 0.88 9.65 3.58
C LEU A 13 0.91 11.18 3.55
N MET A 14 2.11 11.77 3.49
CA MET A 14 2.24 13.20 3.19
C MET A 14 1.77 13.45 1.75
N ALA A 15 0.48 13.73 1.57
CA ALA A 15 -0.07 14.30 0.35
C ALA A 15 -1.03 15.43 0.72
N GLY A 16 -0.82 16.56 0.03
CA GLY A 16 -1.49 17.82 0.28
C GLY A 16 -3.02 17.73 0.34
N THR A 17 -3.57 18.59 1.18
CA THR A 17 -4.96 18.72 1.59
C THR A 17 -5.98 18.63 0.46
N GLY A 18 -6.91 17.67 0.60
CA GLY A 18 -8.12 17.60 -0.20
C GLY A 18 -9.05 16.45 0.20
N LEU A 19 -9.38 16.21 1.47
CA LEU A 19 -10.54 15.39 1.85
C LEU A 19 -11.16 15.87 3.17
N ALA A 20 -12.46 15.64 3.32
CA ALA A 20 -13.34 16.21 4.35
C ALA A 20 -12.83 15.98 5.77
N SER A 21 -12.70 17.07 6.54
CA SER A 21 -12.35 17.01 7.96
C SER A 21 -13.48 16.36 8.77
N SER A 22 -13.23 15.21 9.40
CA SER A 22 -13.92 14.87 10.65
C SER A 22 -13.20 15.54 11.82
N ALA A 23 -13.93 15.72 12.94
CA ALA A 23 -13.54 16.61 14.03
C ALA A 23 -12.30 16.19 14.83
N ASP A 24 -11.71 15.02 14.53
CA ASP A 24 -10.64 14.40 15.32
C ASP A 24 -9.28 14.29 14.60
N GLY A 25 -9.15 14.81 13.36
CA GLY A 25 -7.84 15.01 12.73
C GLY A 25 -7.18 13.78 12.09
N ASP A 26 -7.90 12.67 11.95
CA ASP A 26 -7.46 11.52 11.15
C ASP A 26 -7.92 11.63 9.68
N LEU A 27 -7.05 11.23 8.76
CA LEU A 27 -7.37 11.14 7.33
C LEU A 27 -8.32 9.96 7.09
N GLU A 28 -9.61 10.22 6.86
CA GLU A 28 -10.60 9.18 6.56
C GLU A 28 -10.52 8.73 5.09
N PHE A 29 -9.87 7.58 4.83
CA PHE A 29 -10.04 6.88 3.56
C PHE A 29 -11.38 6.14 3.58
N GLN A 30 -12.37 6.64 2.82
CA GLN A 30 -13.67 5.96 2.71
C GLN A 30 -13.56 4.76 1.75
N ALA A 31 -13.15 3.61 2.27
CA ALA A 31 -13.18 2.37 1.52
C ALA A 31 -14.64 1.95 1.24
N VAL A 32 -14.89 1.49 0.01
CA VAL A 32 -16.20 1.03 -0.44
C VAL A 32 -16.08 -0.42 -0.92
N GLN A 33 -16.89 -1.32 -0.38
CA GLN A 33 -16.98 -2.68 -0.87
C GLN A 33 -17.96 -2.79 -2.04
N TRP A 34 -17.58 -3.44 -3.14
CA TRP A 34 -18.54 -3.86 -4.16
C TRP A 34 -19.11 -5.22 -3.80
N THR A 35 -20.14 -5.24 -2.95
CA THR A 35 -20.64 -6.48 -2.36
C THR A 35 -21.19 -7.45 -3.41
N GLN A 36 -20.99 -8.75 -3.18
CA GLN A 36 -21.57 -9.80 -4.03
C GLN A 36 -23.10 -9.75 -4.05
N GLU A 37 -23.74 -9.33 -2.96
CA GLU A 37 -25.19 -9.09 -2.90
C GLU A 37 -25.66 -8.00 -3.87
N SER A 38 -24.80 -7.03 -4.17
CA SER A 38 -25.04 -5.96 -5.14
C SER A 38 -24.59 -6.34 -6.56
N GLY A 39 -24.19 -7.59 -6.78
CA GLY A 39 -23.67 -8.10 -8.04
C GLY A 39 -22.18 -7.80 -8.28
N GLY A 40 -21.44 -7.44 -7.22
CA GLY A 40 -20.00 -7.21 -7.28
C GLY A 40 -19.14 -8.44 -7.03
N ASN A 41 -17.83 -8.21 -7.01
CA ASN A 41 -16.81 -9.24 -6.76
C ASN A 41 -16.49 -9.43 -5.26
N GLY A 42 -16.97 -8.56 -4.38
CA GLY A 42 -16.66 -8.59 -2.94
C GLY A 42 -15.39 -7.83 -2.57
N HIS A 43 -14.70 -7.24 -3.54
CA HIS A 43 -13.48 -6.46 -3.34
C HIS A 43 -13.77 -5.10 -2.70
N TRP A 44 -12.73 -4.50 -2.14
CA TRP A 44 -12.77 -3.17 -1.53
C TRP A 44 -12.02 -2.16 -2.37
N TYR A 45 -12.50 -0.92 -2.39
CA TYR A 45 -11.97 0.12 -3.25
C TYR A 45 -11.82 1.43 -2.49
N VAL A 46 -10.67 2.09 -2.66
CA VAL A 46 -10.36 3.39 -2.07
C VAL A 46 -9.97 4.37 -3.17
N TRP A 47 -10.75 5.44 -3.31
CA TRP A 47 -10.40 6.57 -4.18
C TRP A 47 -9.50 7.54 -3.42
N VAL A 48 -8.37 7.90 -4.02
CA VAL A 48 -7.37 8.78 -3.42
C VAL A 48 -7.18 10.01 -4.30
N GLU A 49 -7.44 11.20 -3.73
CA GLU A 49 -7.11 12.48 -4.35
C GLU A 49 -5.61 12.74 -4.27
N LEU A 50 -5.00 13.16 -5.38
CA LEU A 50 -3.57 13.41 -5.50
C LEU A 50 -3.36 14.89 -5.84
N ALA A 51 -3.23 15.73 -4.80
CA ALA A 51 -3.22 17.20 -4.94
C ALA A 51 -2.13 17.76 -5.90
N GLU A 52 -0.98 17.10 -6.01
CA GLU A 52 0.09 17.47 -6.96
C GLU A 52 0.10 16.58 -8.22
N GLY A 53 -0.75 15.55 -8.23
CA GLY A 53 -0.86 14.49 -9.20
C GLY A 53 0.39 13.62 -9.33
N TYR A 54 0.20 12.31 -9.53
CA TYR A 54 1.31 11.33 -9.55
C TYR A 54 1.51 10.74 -10.95
N SER A 55 2.74 10.30 -11.25
CA SER A 55 2.96 9.40 -12.39
C SER A 55 2.29 8.05 -12.13
N TRP A 56 1.99 7.28 -13.18
CA TRP A 56 1.40 5.95 -13.02
C TRP A 56 2.23 5.04 -12.09
N SER A 57 3.55 5.07 -12.24
CA SER A 57 4.46 4.32 -11.37
C SER A 57 4.35 4.73 -9.90
N ALA A 58 4.20 6.03 -9.63
CA ALA A 58 4.01 6.53 -8.27
C ALA A 58 2.62 6.16 -7.73
N CYS A 59 1.56 6.19 -8.55
CA CYS A 59 0.24 5.67 -8.16
C CYS A 59 0.31 4.18 -7.81
N ARG A 60 1.02 3.37 -8.63
CA ARG A 60 1.20 1.95 -8.38
C ARG A 60 1.89 1.70 -7.04
N THR A 61 3.04 2.33 -6.81
CA THR A 61 3.78 2.19 -5.54
C THR A 61 2.94 2.67 -4.35
N ALA A 62 2.15 3.74 -4.51
CA ALA A 62 1.27 4.21 -3.45
C ALA A 62 0.15 3.21 -3.13
N ALA A 63 -0.44 2.57 -4.14
CA ALA A 63 -1.44 1.51 -3.95
C ALA A 63 -0.85 0.27 -3.27
N GLU A 64 0.35 -0.18 -3.70
CA GLU A 64 1.08 -1.30 -3.10
C GLU A 64 1.43 -1.03 -1.63
N ASN A 65 1.85 0.19 -1.29
CA ASN A 65 2.12 0.60 0.09
C ASN A 65 0.87 0.68 0.98
N MET A 66 -0.33 0.63 0.41
CA MET A 66 -1.58 0.57 1.16
C MET A 66 -2.04 -0.88 1.41
N GLY A 67 -1.30 -1.88 0.92
CA GLY A 67 -1.73 -3.29 0.95
C GLY A 67 -2.65 -3.69 -0.20
N GLY A 68 -2.84 -2.82 -1.19
CA GLY A 68 -3.69 -3.06 -2.36
C GLY A 68 -2.93 -2.95 -3.68
N HIS A 69 -3.66 -2.83 -4.78
CA HIS A 69 -3.10 -2.52 -6.09
C HIS A 69 -3.97 -1.50 -6.81
N LEU A 70 -3.46 -0.89 -7.89
CA LEU A 70 -4.32 -0.07 -8.74
C LEU A 70 -5.43 -0.94 -9.33
N VAL A 71 -6.65 -0.39 -9.40
CA VAL A 71 -7.84 -1.15 -9.79
C VAL A 71 -7.67 -1.93 -11.09
N VAL A 72 -8.09 -3.19 -11.08
CA VAL A 72 -8.13 -4.11 -12.20
C VAL A 72 -9.58 -4.40 -12.54
N ALA A 73 -10.09 -3.77 -13.60
CA ALA A 73 -11.49 -3.92 -13.99
C ALA A 73 -11.62 -4.43 -15.45
N PRO A 74 -11.41 -5.74 -15.68
CA PRO A 74 -11.59 -6.37 -16.98
C PRO A 74 -13.08 -6.47 -17.36
N ASP A 75 -13.99 -6.51 -16.39
CA ASP A 75 -15.43 -6.64 -16.61
C ASP A 75 -16.11 -5.27 -16.83
N VAL A 76 -17.05 -5.21 -17.77
CA VAL A 76 -17.76 -3.96 -18.09
C VAL A 76 -18.68 -3.48 -16.97
N SER A 77 -19.23 -4.40 -16.18
CA SER A 77 -20.08 -4.08 -15.02
C SER A 77 -19.24 -3.45 -13.92
N GLU A 78 -18.04 -3.99 -13.67
CA GLU A 78 -17.07 -3.44 -12.73
C GLU A 78 -16.62 -2.04 -13.12
N ARG A 79 -16.13 -1.87 -14.36
CA ARG A 79 -15.76 -0.54 -14.88
C ARG A 79 -16.90 0.46 -14.76
N THR A 80 -18.12 0.00 -15.07
CA THR A 80 -19.34 0.81 -14.95
C THR A 80 -19.63 1.20 -13.51
N TRP A 81 -19.46 0.28 -12.57
CA TRP A 81 -19.64 0.51 -11.15
C TRP A 81 -18.57 1.46 -10.60
N CYS A 82 -17.29 1.24 -10.88
CA CYS A 82 -16.19 2.11 -10.46
C CYS A 82 -16.41 3.54 -10.93
N ARG A 83 -16.73 3.74 -12.23
CA ARG A 83 -17.03 5.08 -12.79
C ARG A 83 -18.23 5.76 -12.10
N ASN A 84 -19.27 5.01 -11.78
CA ASN A 84 -20.48 5.59 -11.19
C ASN A 84 -20.33 5.87 -9.69
N THR A 85 -19.41 5.19 -9.02
CA THR A 85 -19.18 5.27 -7.58
C THR A 85 -18.15 6.34 -7.24
N PHE A 86 -17.08 6.44 -8.03
CA PHE A 86 -15.96 7.32 -7.75
C PHE A 86 -15.91 8.54 -8.68
N PRO A 87 -15.49 9.71 -8.18
CA PRO A 87 -15.45 10.93 -8.96
C PRO A 87 -14.23 10.97 -9.89
N GLU A 88 -14.31 11.86 -10.88
CA GLU A 88 -13.22 12.21 -11.81
C GLU A 88 -12.63 11.00 -12.57
N SER A 89 -11.58 11.24 -13.35
CA SER A 89 -10.78 10.18 -13.94
C SER A 89 -9.59 9.90 -13.03
N PHE A 90 -9.29 8.62 -12.84
CA PHE A 90 -8.25 8.14 -11.93
C PHE A 90 -7.33 7.13 -12.63
N ALA A 91 -6.11 6.97 -12.12
CA ALA A 91 -5.19 5.92 -12.55
C ALA A 91 -5.76 4.53 -12.24
N ILE A 92 -5.65 3.61 -13.20
CA ILE A 92 -6.00 2.19 -13.04
C ILE A 92 -4.77 1.29 -13.25
N GLY A 93 -4.90 0.01 -12.90
CA GLY A 93 -3.84 -0.98 -12.96
C GLY A 93 -3.47 -1.48 -14.36
N LEU A 94 -3.91 -0.82 -15.43
CA LEU A 94 -3.57 -1.21 -16.80
C LEU A 94 -2.33 -0.45 -17.27
N TYR A 95 -1.34 -1.17 -17.78
CA TYR A 95 -0.10 -0.61 -18.33
C TYR A 95 0.40 -1.41 -19.54
N GLN A 96 1.25 -0.81 -20.36
CA GLN A 96 1.93 -1.50 -21.44
C GLN A 96 3.35 -1.90 -21.01
N ASP A 97 3.60 -3.21 -20.98
CA ASP A 97 4.93 -3.76 -20.71
C ASP A 97 5.80 -3.71 -21.99
N THR A 98 6.72 -2.75 -22.03
CA THR A 98 7.67 -2.56 -23.15
C THR A 98 8.74 -3.64 -23.25
N ASN A 99 8.89 -4.48 -22.22
CA ASN A 99 9.82 -5.61 -22.23
C ASN A 99 9.12 -6.92 -22.62
N ALA A 100 7.80 -6.91 -22.79
CA ALA A 100 7.04 -8.10 -23.14
C ALA A 100 7.36 -8.58 -24.56
N PHE A 101 7.36 -9.90 -24.77
CA PHE A 101 7.68 -10.49 -26.08
C PHE A 101 6.67 -10.10 -27.18
N ASP A 102 5.44 -9.78 -26.79
CA ASP A 102 4.32 -9.36 -27.62
C ASP A 102 4.16 -7.83 -27.66
N TYR A 103 5.13 -7.07 -27.13
CA TYR A 103 5.11 -5.61 -27.20
C TYR A 103 5.07 -5.13 -28.65
N SER A 104 4.10 -4.27 -28.95
CA SER A 104 3.95 -3.60 -30.23
C SER A 104 3.03 -2.40 -30.05
N GLU A 105 3.48 -1.19 -30.34
CA GLU A 105 2.59 -0.03 -30.32
C GLU A 105 1.52 -0.13 -31.44
N PRO A 106 0.27 0.31 -31.19
CA PRO A 106 -0.30 0.64 -29.87
C PRO A 106 -0.84 -0.57 -29.08
N ALA A 107 -1.03 -1.73 -29.72
CA ALA A 107 -1.96 -2.75 -29.22
C ALA A 107 -1.35 -3.96 -28.48
N GLY A 108 -0.03 -4.13 -28.51
CA GLY A 108 0.70 -5.25 -27.90
C GLY A 108 1.28 -4.89 -26.53
N GLY A 109 1.53 -5.90 -25.69
CA GLY A 109 2.21 -5.73 -24.39
C GLY A 109 1.33 -5.19 -23.25
N TRP A 110 0.03 -4.97 -23.46
CA TRP A 110 -0.88 -4.54 -22.39
C TRP A 110 -1.06 -5.60 -21.30
N ARG A 111 -1.00 -5.20 -20.03
CA ARG A 111 -1.14 -6.05 -18.84
C ARG A 111 -1.89 -5.32 -17.73
N TRP A 112 -2.67 -6.07 -16.97
CA TRP A 112 -3.14 -5.65 -15.65
C TRP A 112 -2.06 -5.96 -14.59
N VAL A 113 -1.97 -5.13 -13.55
CA VAL A 113 -0.97 -5.26 -12.48
C VAL A 113 -1.04 -6.57 -11.70
N ASP A 114 -2.21 -7.21 -11.65
CA ASP A 114 -2.46 -8.51 -11.01
C ASP A 114 -2.24 -9.71 -11.97
N GLY A 115 -1.94 -9.46 -13.24
CA GLY A 115 -1.78 -10.49 -14.27
C GLY A 115 -3.09 -10.94 -14.93
N THR A 116 -4.24 -10.34 -14.59
CA THR A 116 -5.51 -10.59 -15.28
C THR A 116 -5.36 -10.38 -16.79
N PRO A 117 -5.94 -11.24 -17.64
CA PRO A 117 -5.88 -11.07 -19.10
C PRO A 117 -6.60 -9.81 -19.59
N VAL A 118 -5.97 -9.12 -20.54
CA VAL A 118 -6.56 -7.97 -21.24
C VAL A 118 -7.57 -8.46 -22.29
N THR A 119 -8.80 -7.92 -22.28
CA THR A 119 -9.86 -8.22 -23.25
C THR A 119 -10.05 -7.10 -24.28
N ASN A 120 -10.41 -7.46 -25.51
CA ASN A 120 -10.51 -6.49 -26.62
C ASN A 120 -11.69 -5.51 -26.52
N ASP A 121 -12.69 -5.81 -25.69
CA ASP A 121 -13.92 -5.03 -25.53
C ASP A 121 -13.81 -3.93 -24.45
N MET A 122 -12.65 -3.80 -23.80
CA MET A 122 -12.45 -2.79 -22.76
C MET A 122 -12.22 -1.38 -23.31
N TRP A 123 -11.66 -1.28 -24.52
CA TRP A 123 -11.12 -0.05 -25.07
C TRP A 123 -12.22 0.91 -25.50
N CYS A 124 -11.96 2.21 -25.36
CA CYS A 124 -12.79 3.21 -26.01
C CYS A 124 -12.66 3.12 -27.52
N ILE A 125 -13.68 3.61 -28.23
CA ILE A 125 -13.64 3.61 -29.70
C ILE A 125 -12.45 4.47 -30.13
N GLY A 126 -11.50 3.84 -30.83
CA GLY A 126 -10.27 4.48 -31.28
C GLY A 126 -9.03 4.04 -30.49
N GLU A 127 -9.21 3.49 -29.29
CA GLU A 127 -8.13 3.09 -28.39
C GLU A 127 -7.74 1.61 -28.56
N PRO A 128 -6.50 1.22 -28.23
CA PRO A 128 -5.37 2.10 -27.92
C PRO A 128 -4.83 2.80 -29.18
N ASP A 129 -4.55 4.10 -29.13
CA ASP A 129 -4.34 4.93 -30.32
C ASP A 129 -2.91 5.47 -30.55
N ASP A 130 -1.95 5.16 -29.68
CA ASP A 130 -0.57 5.69 -29.70
C ASP A 130 -0.53 7.23 -29.70
N GLY A 131 -1.49 7.88 -29.06
CA GLY A 131 -1.66 9.32 -29.03
C GLY A 131 -0.53 10.07 -28.31
N GLY A 132 0.70 10.07 -28.85
CA GLY A 132 1.90 10.78 -28.39
C GLY A 132 3.03 9.90 -27.82
N GLY A 133 2.99 8.58 -28.05
CA GLY A 133 4.03 7.59 -27.69
C GLY A 133 3.91 7.02 -26.26
N GLN A 134 4.44 5.81 -26.03
CA GLN A 134 4.53 5.08 -24.74
C GLN A 134 3.34 5.28 -23.79
N ASP A 135 2.38 4.35 -23.85
CA ASP A 135 1.20 4.33 -23.01
C ASP A 135 1.42 3.44 -21.77
N CYS A 136 1.30 3.97 -20.55
CA CYS A 136 1.36 3.13 -19.34
C CYS A 136 0.14 3.29 -18.43
N ALA A 137 -0.75 4.20 -18.74
CA ALA A 137 -1.84 4.53 -17.84
C ALA A 137 -3.15 4.57 -18.60
N ALA A 138 -4.16 3.91 -18.06
CA ALA A 138 -5.47 3.93 -18.65
C ALA A 138 -6.48 4.42 -17.62
N GLY A 139 -7.36 5.32 -18.01
CA GLY A 139 -8.40 5.86 -17.13
C GLY A 139 -9.78 5.48 -17.65
N PHE A 140 -10.78 5.43 -16.79
CA PHE A 140 -12.17 5.40 -17.26
C PHE A 140 -12.60 6.80 -17.65
N TYR A 141 -13.06 6.96 -18.90
CA TYR A 141 -13.60 8.22 -19.39
C TYR A 141 -15.12 8.29 -19.19
N ALA A 142 -15.64 9.52 -19.07
CA ALA A 142 -17.06 9.84 -18.92
C ALA A 142 -17.84 9.60 -20.24
N VAL A 143 -17.84 8.36 -20.72
CA VAL A 143 -18.60 7.88 -21.87
C VAL A 143 -19.55 6.77 -21.44
N PRO A 144 -20.63 6.50 -22.22
CA PRO A 144 -21.73 5.64 -21.77
C PRO A 144 -21.31 4.24 -21.31
N ASN A 145 -20.16 3.73 -21.76
CA ASN A 145 -19.75 2.33 -21.57
C ASN A 145 -18.60 2.11 -20.59
N ALA A 146 -18.14 3.13 -19.85
CA ALA A 146 -16.98 3.03 -18.94
C ALA A 146 -15.80 2.29 -19.60
N CYS A 147 -15.48 2.72 -20.82
CA CYS A 147 -14.35 2.16 -21.54
C CYS A 147 -13.05 2.79 -21.06
N VAL A 148 -11.97 2.09 -21.36
CA VAL A 148 -10.60 2.44 -21.04
C VAL A 148 -10.03 3.28 -22.19
N ALA A 149 -9.47 4.46 -21.87
CA ALA A 149 -8.62 5.18 -22.82
C ALA A 149 -7.18 5.26 -22.29
N THR A 150 -6.21 5.33 -23.20
CA THR A 150 -4.79 5.34 -22.86
C THR A 150 -4.30 6.74 -22.52
N GLY A 151 -3.13 6.79 -21.89
CA GLY A 151 -2.46 8.00 -21.46
C GLY A 151 -0.97 7.75 -21.25
N PHE A 152 -0.20 8.82 -21.28
CA PHE A 152 1.26 8.77 -21.21
C PHE A 152 1.76 8.21 -19.89
N CYS A 153 2.83 7.43 -19.91
CA CYS A 153 3.46 6.92 -18.69
C CYS A 153 3.86 8.00 -17.67
N ASN A 154 4.23 9.19 -18.17
CA ASN A 154 4.64 10.34 -17.37
C ASN A 154 3.53 11.38 -17.20
N GLN A 155 2.30 11.06 -17.61
CA GLN A 155 1.14 11.90 -17.31
C GLN A 155 0.97 11.96 -15.78
N SER A 156 0.63 13.15 -15.29
CA SER A 156 0.24 13.34 -13.89
C SER A 156 -1.25 13.04 -13.74
N PHE A 157 -1.57 12.10 -12.84
CA PHE A 157 -2.93 11.69 -12.50
C PHE A 157 -3.41 12.42 -11.26
N PRO A 158 -4.57 13.11 -11.31
CA PRO A 158 -5.11 13.84 -10.16
C PRO A 158 -5.73 12.91 -9.10
N ALA A 159 -5.94 11.64 -9.44
CA ALA A 159 -6.48 10.64 -8.53
C ALA A 159 -6.03 9.23 -8.93
N MET A 160 -6.12 8.29 -7.99
CA MET A 160 -5.99 6.85 -8.23
C MET A 160 -7.13 6.08 -7.56
N LEU A 161 -7.47 4.91 -8.10
CA LEU A 161 -8.38 3.97 -7.44
C LEU A 161 -7.58 2.74 -7.02
N VAL A 162 -7.49 2.53 -5.71
CA VAL A 162 -6.86 1.37 -5.09
C VAL A 162 -7.93 0.30 -4.90
N GLU A 163 -7.58 -0.94 -5.21
CA GLU A 163 -8.40 -2.13 -5.03
C GLU A 163 -7.70 -3.09 -4.07
N PHE A 164 -8.50 -3.71 -3.20
CA PHE A 164 -8.10 -4.79 -2.32
C PHE A 164 -8.92 -6.02 -2.67
N SER A 165 -8.21 -7.08 -3.05
CA SER A 165 -8.78 -8.32 -3.59
C SER A 165 -8.16 -9.58 -2.97
N GLU A 166 -7.12 -9.42 -2.15
CA GLU A 166 -6.40 -10.54 -1.53
C GLU A 166 -7.27 -11.24 -0.46
N ASP A 167 -7.14 -12.56 -0.43
CA ASP A 167 -7.74 -13.49 0.54
C ASP A 167 -6.69 -14.56 0.82
N CYS A 168 -5.71 -14.20 1.65
CA CYS A 168 -4.52 -15.02 1.85
C CYS A 168 -4.79 -16.28 2.69
N ASN A 169 -5.91 -16.29 3.43
CA ASN A 169 -6.33 -17.43 4.26
C ASN A 169 -7.33 -18.35 3.53
N ASP A 170 -7.70 -18.01 2.28
CA ASP A 170 -8.61 -18.74 1.40
C ASP A 170 -9.99 -19.00 2.05
N ASP A 171 -10.50 -18.08 2.89
CA ASP A 171 -11.80 -18.23 3.56
C ASP A 171 -12.98 -17.68 2.74
N GLY A 172 -12.69 -17.04 1.61
CA GLY A 172 -13.65 -16.46 0.67
C GLY A 172 -14.05 -15.02 1.02
N ILE A 173 -13.37 -14.38 1.97
CA ILE A 173 -13.57 -12.99 2.36
C ILE A 173 -12.28 -12.23 2.08
N VAL A 174 -12.40 -11.05 1.47
CA VAL A 174 -11.23 -10.20 1.21
C VAL A 174 -10.63 -9.71 2.54
N ASP A 175 -9.32 -9.93 2.69
CA ASP A 175 -8.52 -9.66 3.88
C ASP A 175 -8.71 -8.25 4.41
N TYR A 176 -8.72 -7.24 3.52
CA TYR A 176 -8.95 -5.85 3.89
C TYR A 176 -10.24 -5.68 4.71
N GLY A 177 -11.33 -6.33 4.32
CA GLY A 177 -12.59 -6.29 5.06
C GLY A 177 -12.51 -6.96 6.43
N GLN A 178 -11.65 -7.97 6.57
CA GLN A 178 -11.43 -8.68 7.82
C GLN A 178 -10.51 -7.92 8.79
N ILE A 179 -9.58 -7.11 8.26
CA ILE A 179 -8.84 -6.12 9.04
C ILE A 179 -9.82 -5.06 9.58
N LEU A 180 -10.73 -4.56 8.74
CA LEU A 180 -11.75 -3.56 9.13
C LEU A 180 -12.65 -4.03 10.29
N ASP A 181 -13.08 -5.29 10.26
CA ASP A 181 -14.00 -5.84 11.27
C ASP A 181 -13.27 -6.45 12.50
N GLY A 182 -11.94 -6.47 12.46
CA GLY A 182 -11.06 -6.96 13.52
C GLY A 182 -11.00 -8.48 13.61
N SER A 183 -11.47 -9.20 12.60
CA SER A 183 -11.30 -10.66 12.53
C SER A 183 -9.88 -11.06 12.15
N LEU A 184 -9.15 -10.22 11.42
CA LEU A 184 -7.70 -10.33 11.20
C LEU A 184 -6.94 -9.18 11.86
N ALA A 185 -5.72 -9.47 12.34
CA ALA A 185 -4.82 -8.48 12.90
C ALA A 185 -3.91 -7.91 11.79
N ASP A 186 -3.72 -6.59 11.84
CA ASP A 186 -2.76 -5.81 11.06
C ASP A 186 -2.08 -4.87 12.06
N VAL A 187 -0.99 -5.34 12.68
CA VAL A 187 -0.38 -4.68 13.83
C VAL A 187 0.52 -3.52 13.40
N ASP A 188 1.15 -3.61 12.22
CA ASP A 188 2.00 -2.57 11.68
C ASP A 188 1.21 -1.51 10.87
N GLY A 189 -0.04 -1.80 10.55
CA GLY A 189 -0.98 -0.90 9.89
C GLY A 189 -0.73 -0.78 8.39
N ASN A 190 -0.05 -1.74 7.76
CA ASN A 190 0.33 -1.66 6.35
C ASN A 190 -0.80 -2.09 5.38
N GLY A 191 -1.95 -2.53 5.92
CA GLY A 191 -3.12 -2.93 5.14
C GLY A 191 -3.09 -4.39 4.68
N ILE A 192 -2.08 -5.16 5.08
CA ILE A 192 -1.95 -6.61 4.87
C ILE A 192 -2.08 -7.28 6.25
N PRO A 193 -2.82 -8.40 6.39
CA PRO A 193 -2.88 -9.07 7.68
C PRO A 193 -1.56 -9.73 8.09
N ASP A 194 -1.22 -9.67 9.39
CA ASP A 194 0.00 -10.27 9.96
C ASP A 194 0.19 -11.76 9.56
N LEU A 195 -0.93 -12.48 9.42
CA LEU A 195 -0.93 -13.91 9.07
C LEU A 195 -0.53 -14.16 7.61
N CYS A 196 -0.78 -13.18 6.72
CA CYS A 196 -0.41 -13.19 5.31
C CYS A 196 1.06 -12.83 5.13
N GLU A 197 1.64 -12.16 6.11
CA GLU A 197 3.02 -11.68 6.08
C GLU A 197 4.00 -12.72 6.60
N GLN A 198 3.48 -13.77 7.26
CA GLN A 198 4.10 -15.01 7.74
C GLN A 198 5.37 -14.86 8.61
N THR A 199 6.10 -13.74 8.56
CA THR A 199 7.38 -13.48 9.25
C THR A 199 7.85 -12.01 9.24
N LEU A 200 7.17 -11.06 8.59
CA LEU A 200 7.80 -9.75 8.33
C LEU A 200 7.73 -8.80 9.54
N ASP A 201 6.60 -8.65 10.23
CA ASP A 201 6.50 -7.57 11.25
C ASP A 201 6.94 -8.00 12.65
N MET A 202 7.40 -9.24 12.74
CA MET A 202 8.03 -9.80 13.92
C MET A 202 9.46 -10.18 13.65
N GLY A 203 10.31 -9.82 14.60
CA GLY A 203 11.74 -10.06 14.54
C GLY A 203 12.27 -10.33 15.93
N ALA A 204 13.51 -10.76 15.97
CA ALA A 204 14.23 -11.04 17.20
C ALA A 204 14.43 -9.74 17.97
N CYS A 205 13.85 -9.71 19.16
CA CYS A 205 14.10 -8.69 20.17
C CYS A 205 15.06 -9.22 21.22
N CYS A 206 16.19 -8.54 21.38
CA CYS A 206 17.20 -8.85 22.37
C CYS A 206 16.95 -8.05 23.66
N LEU A 207 16.56 -8.75 24.73
CA LEU A 207 16.26 -8.20 26.06
C LEU A 207 17.27 -8.75 27.07
N GLY A 208 18.33 -7.99 27.36
CA GLY A 208 19.28 -8.33 28.42
C GLY A 208 19.88 -9.75 28.30
N GLY A 209 20.13 -10.22 27.07
CA GLY A 209 20.67 -11.55 26.78
C GLY A 209 19.63 -12.65 26.56
N THR A 210 18.33 -12.35 26.70
CA THR A 210 17.24 -13.23 26.24
C THR A 210 16.75 -12.74 24.88
N CYS A 211 16.45 -13.66 23.97
CA CYS A 211 15.83 -13.32 22.70
C CYS A 211 14.38 -13.79 22.67
N VAL A 212 13.48 -12.91 22.25
CA VAL A 212 12.07 -13.23 21.97
C VAL A 212 11.69 -12.70 20.58
N VAL A 213 10.85 -13.43 19.85
CA VAL A 213 10.29 -12.92 18.58
C VAL A 213 9.06 -12.08 18.93
N THR A 214 9.08 -10.80 18.55
CA THR A 214 8.02 -9.82 18.81
C THR A 214 8.10 -8.69 17.77
N THR A 215 7.13 -7.79 17.75
CA THR A 215 7.19 -6.60 16.90
C THR A 215 8.28 -5.61 17.32
N ALA A 216 8.76 -4.79 16.38
CA ALA A 216 9.72 -3.73 16.66
C ALA A 216 9.26 -2.79 17.79
N ALA A 217 7.98 -2.39 17.76
CA ALA A 217 7.37 -1.52 18.77
C ALA A 217 7.45 -2.13 20.18
N HIS A 218 6.98 -3.37 20.36
CA HIS A 218 7.08 -4.06 21.64
C HIS A 218 8.53 -4.27 22.09
N CYS A 219 9.46 -4.45 21.13
CA CYS A 219 10.86 -4.56 21.46
C CYS A 219 11.42 -3.26 22.06
N PHE A 220 11.11 -2.12 21.45
CA PHE A 220 11.57 -0.82 21.91
C PHE A 220 10.89 -0.40 23.23
N ASP A 221 9.60 -0.70 23.42
CA ASP A 221 8.89 -0.48 24.69
C ASP A 221 9.51 -1.29 25.84
N ALA A 222 10.00 -2.49 25.55
CA ALA A 222 10.74 -3.33 26.49
C ALA A 222 12.22 -2.93 26.64
N GLN A 223 12.64 -1.80 26.04
CA GLN A 223 14.02 -1.32 26.01
C GLN A 223 15.01 -2.33 25.40
N GLY A 224 14.53 -3.17 24.48
CA GLY A 224 15.30 -4.17 23.77
C GLY A 224 15.94 -3.65 22.48
N SER A 225 16.87 -4.44 21.95
CA SER A 225 17.47 -4.21 20.64
C SER A 225 16.79 -5.11 19.60
N TYR A 226 16.10 -4.49 18.64
CA TYR A 226 15.42 -5.20 17.57
C TYR A 226 16.40 -5.54 16.44
N ALA A 227 16.47 -6.81 16.05
CA ALA A 227 17.40 -7.28 15.02
C ALA A 227 16.93 -6.99 13.59
N GLY A 228 15.67 -6.57 13.42
CA GLY A 228 15.01 -6.37 12.14
C GLY A 228 13.94 -7.43 11.87
N ASP A 229 13.03 -7.04 10.99
CA ASP A 229 11.91 -7.83 10.48
C ASP A 229 12.38 -9.13 9.81
N GLY A 230 11.69 -10.24 10.07
CA GLY A 230 12.06 -11.57 9.57
C GLY A 230 13.31 -12.20 10.19
N ILE A 231 14.03 -11.51 11.08
CA ILE A 231 15.19 -12.08 11.77
C ILE A 231 14.74 -12.91 12.96
N THR A 232 14.92 -14.23 12.92
CA THR A 232 14.59 -15.12 14.04
C THR A 232 15.63 -15.06 15.16
N CYS A 233 15.26 -15.47 16.38
CA CYS A 233 16.19 -15.55 17.51
C CYS A 233 17.36 -16.50 17.29
N ASP A 234 17.21 -17.51 16.42
CA ASP A 234 18.30 -18.43 16.07
C ASP A 234 19.33 -17.79 15.14
N SER A 235 18.90 -16.80 14.35
CA SER A 235 19.75 -16.04 13.42
C SER A 235 20.23 -14.70 13.98
N ALA A 236 19.61 -14.22 15.07
CA ALA A 236 19.89 -12.92 15.64
C ALA A 236 21.22 -12.92 16.38
N ALA A 237 22.11 -12.00 15.99
CA ALA A 237 23.32 -11.71 16.74
C ALA A 237 22.97 -10.75 17.90
N CYS A 238 22.30 -11.27 18.94
CA CYS A 238 22.03 -10.46 20.13
C CYS A 238 23.34 -10.02 20.77
N PRO A 239 23.64 -8.70 20.83
CA PRO A 239 24.86 -8.24 21.46
C PRO A 239 24.79 -8.61 22.95
N THR A 240 25.76 -9.40 23.43
CA THR A 240 25.93 -9.62 24.88
C THR A 240 26.46 -8.38 25.61
N ALA A 241 26.85 -7.35 24.84
CA ALA A 241 27.28 -6.05 25.30
C ALA A 241 26.83 -4.99 24.29
N CYS A 242 26.07 -4.01 24.75
CA CYS A 242 25.76 -2.80 24.00
C CYS A 242 27.07 -1.99 23.90
N GLN A 243 27.76 -1.97 22.75
CA GLN A 243 29.07 -1.30 22.65
C GLN A 243 29.05 0.20 23.00
N GLY A 244 27.87 0.83 22.98
CA GLY A 244 27.66 2.23 23.38
C GLY A 244 27.20 2.45 24.82
N ASP A 245 27.06 1.40 25.62
CA ASP A 245 26.81 1.47 27.06
C ASP A 245 28.15 1.69 27.78
N ILE A 246 28.47 2.95 28.02
CA ILE A 246 29.76 3.41 28.53
C ILE A 246 29.76 3.44 30.06
N ASP A 247 28.62 3.64 30.72
CA ASP A 247 28.51 3.51 32.19
C ASP A 247 28.22 2.09 32.68
N GLY A 248 27.87 1.17 31.79
CA GLY A 248 27.56 -0.22 32.12
C GLY A 248 26.19 -0.40 32.76
N ASP A 249 25.23 0.51 32.50
CA ASP A 249 23.88 0.46 33.06
C ASP A 249 22.90 -0.41 32.23
N GLY A 250 23.36 -0.93 31.10
CA GLY A 250 22.60 -1.79 30.20
C GLY A 250 21.78 -1.05 29.16
N GLN A 251 21.81 0.28 29.12
CA GLN A 251 21.13 1.11 28.12
C GLN A 251 22.16 1.90 27.29
N ILE A 252 21.74 2.39 26.12
CA ILE A 252 22.49 3.41 25.37
C ILE A 252 21.65 4.69 25.43
N GLY A 253 22.00 5.59 26.35
CA GLY A 253 21.25 6.79 26.66
C GLY A 253 22.08 8.07 26.67
N VAL A 254 21.45 9.18 27.08
CA VAL A 254 22.12 10.48 27.18
C VAL A 254 23.29 10.43 28.17
N THR A 255 23.20 9.58 29.20
CA THR A 255 24.26 9.39 30.20
C THR A 255 25.56 8.90 29.56
N ASP A 256 25.49 7.98 28.60
CA ASP A 256 26.66 7.47 27.87
C ASP A 256 27.34 8.55 27.02
N ILE A 257 26.53 9.37 26.35
CA ILE A 257 27.01 10.48 25.55
C ILE A 257 27.70 11.52 26.44
N LEU A 258 27.15 11.80 27.63
CA LEU A 258 27.76 12.70 28.59
C LEU A 258 29.11 12.19 29.08
N ILE A 259 29.33 10.88 29.19
CA ILE A 259 30.62 10.30 29.57
C ILE A 259 31.65 10.49 28.45
N MET A 260 31.26 10.35 27.18
CA MET A 260 32.16 10.66 26.07
C MET A 260 32.60 12.11 26.10
N ILE A 261 31.66 13.05 26.32
CA ILE A 261 31.94 14.48 26.34
C ILE A 261 32.79 14.87 27.56
N ASP A 262 32.50 14.32 28.74
CA ASP A 262 33.27 14.56 29.97
C ASP A 262 34.74 14.10 29.85
N ARG A 263 34.95 12.98 29.15
CA ARG A 263 36.28 12.43 28.88
C ARG A 263 36.96 13.01 27.63
N TRP A 264 36.31 13.92 26.92
CA TRP A 264 36.86 14.60 25.75
C TRP A 264 37.91 15.62 26.20
N GLY A 265 39.08 15.12 26.57
CA GLY A 265 40.16 15.87 27.20
C GLY A 265 40.73 17.00 26.33
N ALA A 266 41.50 17.88 26.97
CA ALA A 266 42.18 18.99 26.30
C ALA A 266 43.23 18.48 25.30
N CYS A 267 43.37 19.17 24.16
CA CYS A 267 44.47 18.93 23.23
C CYS A 267 45.81 19.18 23.94
N LEU A 268 46.69 18.17 23.96
CA LEU A 268 48.10 18.34 24.35
C LEU A 268 48.87 19.13 23.31
#